data_AF-A0A0C3BH60-F1
#
_entry.id   AF-A0A0C3BH60-F1
#
_cell.length_a   1.000
_cell.length_b   1.000
_cell.length_c   1.000
_cell.angle_alpha   90.00
_cell.angle_beta   90.00
_cell.angle_gamma   90.00
#
_symmetry.space_group_name_H-M   'P 1'
#
loop_
_entity.id
_entity.type
_entity.pdbx_description
1 polymer ?
#
loop_
_entity_poly.entity_id
_entity_poly.type
_entity_poly.pdbx_seq_one_letter_code
_entity_poly.pdbx_strand_id
1 'polypeptide(L)'
;MSSVDINVTAVPHTNPATVSYELLVPENYGAVLYGSVTAGWTQRVIAKLYNGNHTDPNSLLVGYTFEGSGNKLLPLYSMEGPPTFPSPGVALGGVLSFFSEDSKTYTATIEPATQPRKLVLEFAAQRPGQSFVDSKTQFKKNKIANYAINFTFYTEDGFDGDNHDTTFSVGFVATKKP
;
A
#
# COMPACT_ATOMS: atom_id res chain seq x y z
N MET A 1 20.53 17.70 -9.69
CA MET A 1 19.14 17.41 -9.27
C MET A 1 19.17 17.28 -7.75
N SER A 2 18.44 18.10 -7.00
CA SER A 2 18.28 17.80 -5.57
C SER A 2 17.36 16.59 -5.48
N SER A 3 17.83 15.52 -4.84
CA SER A 3 16.99 14.37 -4.59
C SER A 3 15.96 14.74 -3.52
N VAL A 4 14.68 14.58 -3.83
CA VAL A 4 13.64 14.66 -2.80
C VAL A 4 13.82 13.45 -1.89
N ASP A 5 14.09 13.68 -0.60
CA ASP A 5 14.10 12.61 0.39
C ASP A 5 12.66 12.37 0.86
N ILE A 6 12.11 11.22 0.47
CA ILE A 6 10.77 10.82 0.88
C ILE A 6 10.82 10.35 2.32
N ASN A 7 10.27 11.14 3.24
CA ASN A 7 10.18 10.76 4.65
C ASN A 7 9.23 9.55 4.81
N VAL A 8 9.68 8.57 5.59
CA VAL A 8 8.90 7.39 5.98
C VAL A 8 8.74 7.44 7.49
N THR A 9 7.50 7.50 7.95
CA THR A 9 7.18 7.60 9.38
C THR A 9 6.33 6.41 9.78
N ALA A 10 6.73 5.71 10.85
CA ALA A 10 5.87 4.68 11.43
C ALA A 10 4.60 5.33 11.99
N VAL A 11 3.44 4.81 11.62
CA VAL A 11 2.15 5.29 12.13
C VAL A 11 1.76 4.43 13.33
N PRO A 12 1.37 5.03 14.48
CA PRO A 12 0.86 4.25 15.60
C PRO A 12 -0.27 3.31 15.17
N HIS A 13 -0.21 2.07 15.65
CA HIS A 13 -1.18 1.04 15.29
C HIS A 13 -2.61 1.50 15.61
N THR A 14 -3.42 1.70 14.58
CA THR A 14 -4.88 1.86 14.71
C THR A 14 -5.58 0.50 14.73
N ASN A 15 -4.92 -0.52 14.18
CA ASN A 15 -5.34 -1.92 14.19
C ASN A 15 -4.16 -2.79 14.66
N PRO A 16 -4.33 -3.61 15.72
CA PRO A 16 -3.26 -4.49 16.21
C PRO A 16 -2.85 -5.57 15.20
N ALA A 17 -3.66 -5.85 14.19
CA ALA A 17 -3.36 -6.81 13.13
C ALA A 17 -2.53 -6.25 11.95
N THR A 18 -2.08 -5.00 12.03
CA THR A 18 -1.35 -4.34 10.94
C THR A 18 -0.20 -3.49 11.45
N VAL A 19 0.93 -3.49 10.73
CA VAL A 19 1.96 -2.44 10.87
C VAL A 19 1.74 -1.38 9.79
N SER A 20 1.86 -0.10 10.14
CA SER A 20 1.54 0.99 9.22
C SER A 20 2.69 1.99 9.06
N TYR A 21 2.89 2.44 7.82
CA TYR A 21 3.87 3.47 7.46
C TYR A 21 3.22 4.58 6.65
N GLU A 22 3.60 5.82 6.95
CA GLU A 22 3.22 7.01 6.18
C GLU A 22 4.40 7.45 5.32
N LEU A 23 4.12 7.72 4.04
CA LEU A 23 5.03 8.32 3.09
C LEU A 23 4.45 9.65 2.59
N LEU A 24 5.28 10.70 2.56
CA LEU A 24 4.92 11.95 1.91
C LEU A 24 5.09 11.81 0.39
N VAL A 25 4.00 11.96 -0.37
CA VAL A 25 4.03 12.12 -1.82
C VAL A 25 4.13 13.61 -2.14
N PRO A 26 5.27 14.12 -2.66
CA PRO A 26 5.44 15.54 -2.92
C PRO A 26 4.52 16.04 -4.04
N GLU A 27 4.35 17.36 -4.12
CA GLU A 27 3.72 17.99 -5.28
C GLU A 27 4.50 17.68 -6.57
N ASN A 28 3.78 17.53 -7.68
CA ASN A 28 4.33 17.20 -9.00
C ASN A 28 5.05 15.84 -9.08
N TYR A 29 4.77 14.93 -8.14
CA TYR A 29 5.20 13.54 -8.19
C TYR A 29 4.01 12.60 -8.32
N GLY A 30 4.11 11.67 -9.27
CA GLY A 30 3.32 10.45 -9.29
C GLY A 30 4.02 9.33 -8.52
N ALA A 31 3.32 8.22 -8.30
CA ALA A 31 3.92 7.01 -7.74
C ALA A 31 3.39 5.74 -8.41
N VAL A 32 4.22 4.70 -8.43
CA VAL A 32 3.88 3.36 -8.90
C VAL A 32 4.07 2.39 -7.74
N LEU A 33 3.02 1.62 -7.47
CA LEU A 33 2.96 0.64 -6.39
C LEU A 33 2.94 -0.76 -6.99
N TYR A 34 3.80 -1.65 -6.49
CA TYR A 34 3.83 -3.05 -6.91
C TYR A 34 4.55 -3.89 -5.85
N GLY A 35 4.41 -5.21 -5.90
CA GLY A 35 5.15 -6.08 -5.00
C GLY A 35 5.20 -7.52 -5.46
N SER A 36 5.98 -8.31 -4.74
CA SER A 36 6.10 -9.76 -4.89
C SER A 36 5.96 -10.42 -3.53
N VAL A 37 5.33 -11.59 -3.53
CA VAL A 37 5.20 -12.47 -2.38
C VAL A 37 5.97 -13.76 -2.66
N THR A 38 6.61 -14.29 -1.63
CA THR A 38 7.18 -15.64 -1.62
C THR A 38 6.68 -16.49 -0.45
N ALA A 39 5.99 -15.87 0.51
CA ALA A 39 5.43 -16.53 1.69
C ALA A 39 4.24 -17.42 1.33
N GLY A 40 4.12 -18.57 2.00
CA GLY A 40 2.97 -19.46 1.90
C GLY A 40 1.69 -18.88 2.50
N TRP A 41 1.80 -18.00 3.50
CA TRP A 41 0.66 -17.28 4.07
C TRP A 41 0.17 -16.18 3.13
N THR A 42 -1.11 -15.84 3.21
CA THR A 42 -1.67 -14.72 2.45
C THR A 42 -1.11 -13.42 3.00
N GLN A 43 -0.45 -12.66 2.15
CA GLN A 43 0.12 -11.34 2.46
C GLN A 43 -0.80 -10.28 1.90
N ARG A 44 -1.06 -9.24 2.69
CA ARG A 44 -1.89 -8.10 2.30
C ARG A 44 -1.15 -6.80 2.53
N VAL A 45 -1.17 -5.95 1.50
CA VAL A 45 -0.75 -4.55 1.59
C VAL A 45 -1.94 -3.68 1.22
N ILE A 46 -2.38 -2.85 2.15
CA ILE A 46 -3.40 -1.84 1.89
C ILE A 46 -2.70 -0.48 1.76
N ALA A 47 -2.81 0.13 0.59
CA ALA A 47 -2.23 1.43 0.30
C ALA A 47 -3.34 2.48 0.17
N LYS A 48 -3.39 3.45 1.07
CA LYS A 48 -4.40 4.52 1.11
C LYS A 48 -3.76 5.88 0.87
N LEU A 49 -4.25 6.61 -0.12
CA LEU A 49 -3.79 7.94 -0.47
C LEU A 49 -4.74 8.99 0.10
N TYR A 50 -4.20 9.97 0.81
CA TYR A 50 -4.97 11.03 1.47
C TYR A 50 -4.55 12.41 0.98
N ASN A 51 -5.51 13.33 0.93
CA ASN A 51 -5.27 14.75 0.73
C ASN A 51 -5.02 15.45 2.08
N GLY A 52 -3.76 15.75 2.42
CA GLY A 52 -3.46 16.35 3.72
C GLY A 52 -3.29 15.33 4.83
N ASN A 53 -4.19 15.27 5.82
CA ASN A 53 -3.99 14.49 7.05
C ASN A 53 -4.72 13.12 7.01
N HIS A 54 -3.97 12.02 7.12
CA HIS A 54 -4.53 10.65 7.05
C HIS A 54 -5.50 10.29 8.19
N THR A 55 -5.53 11.05 9.29
CA THR A 55 -6.45 10.79 10.41
C THR A 55 -7.88 11.28 10.11
N ASP A 56 -8.07 12.09 9.06
CA ASP A 56 -9.40 12.48 8.61
C ASP A 56 -9.89 11.50 7.53
N PRO A 57 -10.91 10.67 7.79
CA PRO A 57 -11.43 9.73 6.80
C PRO A 57 -12.01 10.42 5.56
N ASN A 58 -12.44 11.69 5.66
CA ASN A 58 -12.94 12.47 4.52
C ASN A 58 -11.82 12.87 3.55
N SER A 59 -10.56 12.75 3.97
CA SER A 59 -9.41 13.09 3.15
C SER A 59 -8.93 11.93 2.28
N LEU A 60 -9.50 10.72 2.42
CA LEU A 60 -9.17 9.57 1.59
C LEU A 60 -9.51 9.88 0.13
N LEU A 61 -8.52 9.79 -0.74
CA LEU A 61 -8.69 9.95 -2.18
C LEU A 61 -8.91 8.60 -2.86
N VAL A 62 -8.11 7.60 -2.50
CA VAL A 62 -8.17 6.25 -3.09
C VAL A 62 -7.47 5.24 -2.18
N GLY A 63 -8.01 4.03 -2.12
CA GLY A 63 -7.40 2.85 -1.51
C GLY A 63 -7.08 1.79 -2.55
N TYR A 64 -5.98 1.07 -2.35
CA TYR A 64 -5.56 -0.08 -3.16
C TYR A 64 -5.27 -1.25 -2.22
N THR A 65 -5.80 -2.44 -2.52
CA THR A 65 -5.47 -3.65 -1.77
C THR A 65 -4.69 -4.59 -2.67
N PHE A 66 -3.46 -4.92 -2.27
CA PHE A 66 -2.65 -5.96 -2.88
C PHE A 66 -2.70 -7.19 -2.00
N GLU A 67 -3.03 -8.35 -2.55
CA GLU A 67 -3.19 -9.56 -1.73
C GLU A 67 -2.77 -10.83 -2.48
N GLY A 68 -1.94 -11.65 -1.85
CA GLY A 68 -1.62 -12.96 -2.39
C GLY A 68 -0.64 -13.76 -1.54
N SER A 69 -0.44 -15.00 -1.96
CA SER A 69 0.51 -15.95 -1.37
C SER A 69 1.26 -16.73 -2.45
N GLY A 70 2.35 -17.37 -2.06
CA GLY A 70 3.23 -18.18 -2.90
C GLY A 70 4.18 -17.33 -3.74
N ASN A 71 5.06 -17.98 -4.51
CA ASN A 71 6.12 -17.33 -5.30
C ASN A 71 5.59 -16.61 -6.55
N LYS A 72 4.99 -15.42 -6.39
CA LYS A 72 4.37 -14.64 -7.47
C LYS A 72 4.36 -13.13 -7.21
N LEU A 73 3.99 -12.34 -8.22
CA LEU A 73 3.67 -10.92 -8.03
C LEU A 73 2.39 -10.78 -7.20
N LEU A 74 2.35 -9.77 -6.32
CA LEU A 74 1.15 -9.43 -5.54
C LEU A 74 0.10 -8.81 -6.48
N PRO A 75 -1.05 -9.48 -6.72
CA PRO A 75 -2.09 -8.89 -7.53
C PRO A 75 -2.82 -7.78 -6.78
N LEU A 76 -3.21 -6.75 -7.52
CA LEU A 76 -4.16 -5.74 -7.09
C LEU A 76 -5.55 -6.37 -7.02
N TYR A 77 -6.05 -6.53 -5.81
CA TYR A 77 -7.30 -7.20 -5.49
C TYR A 77 -8.51 -6.24 -5.53
N SER A 78 -8.35 -5.04 -4.99
CA SER A 78 -9.44 -4.04 -4.97
C SER A 78 -8.92 -2.61 -5.05
N MET A 79 -9.81 -1.72 -5.51
CA MET A 79 -9.66 -0.27 -5.47
C MET A 79 -10.88 0.34 -4.79
N GLU A 80 -10.64 1.24 -3.85
CA GLU A 80 -11.67 1.95 -3.10
C GLU A 80 -11.59 3.43 -3.42
N GLY A 81 -12.74 4.07 -3.71
CA GLY A 81 -12.83 5.52 -3.86
C GLY A 81 -12.91 6.23 -2.50
N PRO A 82 -13.02 7.58 -2.50
CA PRO A 82 -13.34 8.32 -1.28
C PRO A 82 -14.66 7.79 -0.68
N PRO A 83 -14.81 7.75 0.66
CA PRO A 83 -16.05 7.32 1.28
C PRO A 83 -17.20 8.22 0.81
N THR A 84 -18.15 7.66 0.05
CA THR A 84 -19.40 8.34 -0.23
C THR A 84 -20.26 8.22 1.03
N PHE A 85 -20.30 9.26 1.85
CA PHE A 85 -21.29 9.30 2.92
C PHE A 85 -22.66 9.25 2.27
N PRO A 86 -23.53 8.30 2.62
CA PRO A 86 -24.92 8.38 2.19
C PRO A 86 -25.46 9.70 2.75
N SER A 87 -25.78 10.64 1.86
CA SER A 87 -26.70 11.71 2.21
C SER A 87 -27.95 11.03 2.80
N PRO A 88 -28.58 11.57 3.87
CA PRO A 88 -29.73 10.94 4.49
C PRO A 88 -30.83 10.78 3.44
N GLY A 89 -30.96 9.57 2.85
CA GLY A 89 -31.95 9.28 1.81
C GLY A 89 -31.48 8.49 0.58
N VAL A 90 -30.18 8.21 0.37
CA VAL A 90 -29.77 7.40 -0.79
C VAL A 90 -28.74 6.34 -0.38
N ALA A 91 -29.16 5.08 -0.42
CA ALA A 91 -28.25 3.94 -0.31
C ALA A 91 -27.40 3.85 -1.58
N LEU A 92 -26.18 4.34 -1.53
CA LEU A 92 -25.17 4.09 -2.54
C LEU A 92 -24.29 2.94 -2.07
N GLY A 93 -24.59 1.73 -2.57
CA GLY A 93 -23.66 0.61 -2.55
C GLY A 93 -22.47 0.95 -3.45
N GLY A 94 -21.41 1.47 -2.85
CA GLY A 94 -20.24 1.96 -3.56
C GLY A 94 -18.98 1.16 -3.27
N VAL A 95 -19.02 -0.16 -3.41
CA VAL A 95 -17.79 -0.95 -3.59
C VAL A 95 -17.57 -1.06 -5.10
N LEU A 96 -16.64 -0.27 -5.66
CA LEU A 96 -16.20 -0.43 -7.04
C LEU A 96 -15.23 -1.61 -7.13
N SER A 97 -15.74 -2.84 -6.98
CA SER A 97 -14.98 -4.04 -7.32
C SER A 97 -15.21 -4.38 -8.79
N PHE A 98 -14.26 -3.99 -9.65
CA PHE A 98 -14.24 -4.40 -11.06
C PHE A 98 -12.85 -4.92 -11.45
N PHE A 99 -12.48 -6.09 -10.95
CA PHE A 99 -11.46 -6.90 -11.60
C PHE A 99 -12.06 -8.27 -11.87
N SER A 100 -12.30 -8.59 -13.16
CA SER A 100 -12.52 -9.97 -13.57
C SER A 100 -11.23 -10.76 -13.33
N GLU A 101 -11.33 -12.01 -12.85
CA GLU A 101 -10.19 -12.90 -12.60
C GLU A 101 -9.21 -13.01 -13.80
N ASP A 102 -9.68 -12.71 -15.02
CA ASP A 102 -8.92 -12.80 -16.27
C ASP A 102 -8.02 -11.59 -16.58
N SER A 103 -8.09 -10.50 -15.83
CA SER A 103 -7.18 -9.34 -15.98
C SER A 103 -6.52 -8.99 -14.65
N LYS A 104 -5.61 -9.84 -14.17
CA LYS A 104 -4.84 -9.57 -12.96
C LYS A 104 -3.95 -8.34 -13.19
N THR A 105 -4.32 -7.24 -12.56
CA THR A 105 -3.47 -6.05 -12.48
C THR A 105 -2.51 -6.25 -11.32
N TYR A 106 -1.22 -5.92 -11.48
CA TYR A 106 -0.17 -6.11 -10.46
C TYR A 106 0.44 -4.79 -9.98
N THR A 107 -0.08 -3.68 -10.51
CA THR A 107 0.47 -2.35 -10.31
C THR A 107 -0.66 -1.36 -10.06
N ALA A 108 -0.45 -0.42 -9.15
CA ALA A 108 -1.31 0.76 -9.03
C ALA A 108 -0.49 2.02 -9.33
N THR A 109 -1.09 2.95 -10.06
CA THR A 109 -0.48 4.25 -10.37
C THR A 109 -1.22 5.35 -9.63
N ILE A 110 -0.45 6.21 -8.98
CA ILE A 110 -0.90 7.46 -8.37
C ILE A 110 -0.48 8.59 -9.30
N GLU A 111 -1.47 9.29 -9.86
CA GLU A 111 -1.24 10.45 -10.71
C GLU A 111 -0.58 11.61 -9.94
N PRO A 112 0.26 12.43 -10.57
CA PRO A 112 0.84 13.62 -9.94
C PRO A 112 -0.25 14.63 -9.54
N ALA A 113 -0.01 15.37 -8.46
CA ALA A 113 -0.92 16.41 -7.97
C ALA A 113 -0.18 17.73 -7.72
N THR A 114 -0.91 18.83 -7.71
CA THR A 114 -0.38 20.18 -7.42
C THR A 114 -0.19 20.44 -5.93
N GLN A 115 -0.59 19.51 -5.06
CA GLN A 115 -0.46 19.60 -3.61
C GLN A 115 0.18 18.32 -3.07
N PRO A 116 0.96 18.38 -1.97
CA PRO A 116 1.47 17.20 -1.30
C PRO A 116 0.34 16.31 -0.78
N ARG A 117 0.55 14.99 -0.82
CA ARG A 117 -0.40 13.97 -0.34
C ARG A 117 0.31 12.99 0.57
N LYS A 118 -0.47 12.22 1.32
CA LYS A 118 0.06 11.17 2.21
C LYS A 118 -0.35 9.81 1.72
N LEU A 119 0.62 8.92 1.53
CA LEU A 119 0.39 7.52 1.23
C LEU A 119 0.61 6.73 2.53
N VAL A 120 -0.43 6.08 3.03
CA VAL A 120 -0.34 5.17 4.17
C VAL A 120 -0.34 3.74 3.64
N LEU A 121 0.65 2.97 4.05
CA LEU A 121 0.77 1.54 3.75
C LEU A 121 0.50 0.75 5.03
N GLU A 122 -0.42 -0.21 4.98
CA GLU A 122 -0.75 -1.13 6.07
C GLU A 122 -0.37 -2.55 5.63
N PHE A 123 0.42 -3.24 6.45
CA PHE A 123 0.95 -4.58 6.16
C PHE A 123 0.35 -5.60 7.12
N ALA A 124 -0.19 -6.69 6.57
CA ALA A 124 -0.79 -7.78 7.31
C ALA A 124 -0.51 -9.12 6.64
N ALA A 125 -0.56 -10.21 7.41
CA ALA A 125 -0.57 -11.56 6.86
C ALA A 125 -1.61 -12.45 7.51
N GLN A 126 -2.01 -13.51 6.82
CA GLN A 126 -3.05 -14.43 7.25
C GLN A 126 -2.61 -15.87 7.03
N ARG A 127 -2.62 -16.65 8.12
CA ARG A 127 -2.53 -18.11 8.09
C ARG A 127 -3.79 -18.70 7.43
N PRO A 128 -3.67 -19.79 6.66
CA PRO A 128 -4.84 -20.48 6.11
C PRO A 128 -5.89 -20.77 7.19
N GLY A 129 -7.11 -20.26 7.01
CA GLY A 129 -8.24 -20.46 7.92
C GLY A 129 -8.19 -19.66 9.24
N GLN A 130 -7.27 -18.72 9.41
CA GLN A 130 -7.18 -17.86 10.60
C GLN A 130 -7.42 -16.38 10.26
N SER A 131 -7.46 -15.52 11.27
CA SER A 131 -7.51 -14.06 11.10
C SER A 131 -6.16 -13.49 10.66
N PHE A 132 -6.18 -12.27 10.10
CA PHE A 132 -4.96 -11.51 9.83
C PHE A 132 -4.23 -11.16 11.14
N VAL A 133 -2.90 -11.20 11.07
CA VAL A 133 -1.95 -10.82 12.11
C VAL A 133 -0.95 -9.81 11.53
N ASP A 134 -0.23 -9.13 12.43
CA ASP A 134 0.79 -8.17 12.04
C ASP A 134 1.98 -8.85 11.33
N SER A 135 2.48 -8.21 10.28
CA SER A 135 3.72 -8.62 9.63
C SER A 135 4.91 -7.88 10.22
N LYS A 136 6.00 -8.58 10.52
CA LYS A 136 7.26 -7.92 10.89
C LYS A 136 7.77 -7.19 9.65
N THR A 137 7.74 -5.87 9.67
CA THR A 137 8.09 -5.06 8.49
C THR A 137 9.40 -4.32 8.70
N GLN A 138 10.26 -4.37 7.70
CA GLN A 138 11.45 -3.54 7.58
C GLN A 138 11.36 -2.77 6.27
N PHE A 139 11.96 -1.59 6.20
CA PHE A 139 12.03 -0.86 4.94
C PHE A 139 13.47 -0.44 4.65
N LYS A 140 13.79 -0.38 3.37
CA LYS A 140 15.06 0.09 2.85
C LYS A 140 14.81 1.09 1.73
N LYS A 141 15.24 2.33 1.95
CA LYS A 141 15.33 3.34 0.89
C LYS A 141 16.49 2.98 -0.04
N ASN A 142 16.25 2.91 -1.35
CA ASN A 142 17.33 2.68 -2.29
C ASN A 142 18.08 3.99 -2.55
N LYS A 143 19.40 4.00 -2.30
CA LYS A 143 20.25 5.20 -2.47
C LYS A 143 20.54 5.55 -3.94
N ILE A 144 20.44 4.58 -4.85
CA ILE A 144 20.82 4.79 -6.26
C ILE A 144 19.74 5.61 -6.99
N ALA A 145 18.48 5.35 -6.65
CA ALA A 145 17.35 6.16 -7.05
C ALA A 145 16.60 6.49 -5.76
N ASN A 146 16.82 7.68 -5.18
CA ASN A 146 16.06 8.23 -4.04
C ASN A 146 14.54 8.34 -4.29
N TYR A 147 14.09 7.81 -5.42
CA TYR A 147 12.75 7.69 -5.92
C TYR A 147 12.11 6.34 -5.59
N ALA A 148 12.82 5.33 -5.11
CA ALA A 148 12.22 4.03 -4.80
C ALA A 148 12.42 3.63 -3.34
N ILE A 149 11.32 3.31 -2.65
CA ILE A 149 11.33 2.77 -1.29
C ILE A 149 10.81 1.33 -1.37
N ASN A 150 11.64 0.40 -0.90
CA ASN A 150 11.29 -1.01 -0.81
C ASN A 150 10.96 -1.34 0.64
N PHE A 151 9.80 -1.93 0.86
CA PHE A 151 9.35 -2.50 2.11
C PHE A 151 9.51 -4.01 2.00
N THR A 152 10.31 -4.60 2.87
CA THR A 152 10.40 -6.05 3.01
C THR A 152 9.72 -6.42 4.31
N PHE A 153 8.65 -7.20 4.22
CA PHE A 153 7.92 -7.67 5.38
C PHE A 153 7.86 -9.17 5.40
N TYR A 154 7.95 -9.69 6.61
CA TYR A 154 8.21 -11.07 6.89
C TYR A 154 7.10 -11.62 7.75
N THR A 155 6.63 -12.80 7.38
CA THR A 155 5.91 -13.68 8.29
C THR A 155 6.53 -15.06 8.21
N GLU A 156 6.76 -15.66 9.36
CA GLU A 156 6.93 -17.11 9.50
C GLU A 156 5.84 -17.77 8.66
N ASP A 157 6.15 -18.70 7.76
CA ASP A 157 5.12 -19.31 6.91
C ASP A 157 4.96 -20.84 7.12
N GLY A 158 5.81 -21.46 7.96
CA GLY A 158 5.85 -22.92 8.16
C GLY A 158 6.05 -23.43 9.59
N PHE A 159 6.14 -22.57 10.62
CA PHE A 159 6.52 -22.96 12.00
C PHE A 159 7.91 -23.61 12.15
N ASP A 160 8.73 -23.57 11.10
CA ASP A 160 10.11 -24.02 11.05
C ASP A 160 11.12 -22.89 11.35
N GLY A 161 10.61 -21.67 11.54
CA GLY A 161 11.37 -20.53 12.03
C GLY A 161 12.19 -19.81 10.95
N ASP A 162 11.98 -20.13 9.67
CA ASP A 162 12.41 -19.24 8.60
C ASP A 162 11.33 -18.18 8.31
N ASN A 163 11.80 -17.04 7.81
CA ASN A 163 10.95 -15.90 7.50
C ASN A 163 10.92 -15.81 5.98
N HIS A 164 9.73 -15.82 5.39
CA HIS A 164 9.58 -15.64 3.95
C HIS A 164 9.34 -14.17 3.61
N ASP A 165 10.09 -13.70 2.62
CA ASP A 165 10.20 -12.28 2.28
C ASP A 165 9.09 -11.86 1.31
N THR A 166 8.23 -10.95 1.75
CA THR A 166 7.35 -10.22 0.83
C THR A 166 7.93 -8.84 0.62
N THR A 167 8.08 -8.44 -0.65
CA THR A 167 8.62 -7.13 -1.00
C THR A 167 7.53 -6.30 -1.64
N PHE A 168 7.30 -5.10 -1.12
CA PHE A 168 6.45 -4.08 -1.72
C PHE A 168 7.27 -2.84 -2.03
N SER A 169 7.11 -2.32 -3.24
CA SER A 169 7.89 -1.21 -3.76
C SER A 169 6.98 -0.03 -4.07
N VAL A 170 7.40 1.15 -3.61
CA VAL A 170 6.82 2.44 -3.99
C VAL A 170 7.86 3.22 -4.77
N GLY A 171 7.63 3.37 -6.08
CA GLY A 171 8.45 4.18 -6.97
C GLY A 171 7.82 5.54 -7.22
N PHE A 172 8.53 6.62 -6.95
CA PHE A 172 8.12 8.01 -7.14
C PHE A 172 8.66 8.56 -8.46
N VAL A 173 7.84 9.27 -9.23
CA VAL A 173 8.24 9.82 -10.53
C VAL A 173 7.92 11.30 -10.57
N ALA A 174 8.95 12.14 -10.74
CA ALA A 174 8.77 13.57 -10.94
C ALA A 174 8.17 13.84 -12.34
N THR A 175 7.08 14.59 -12.41
CA THR A 175 6.39 14.90 -13.68
C THR A 175 6.63 16.33 -14.17
N LYS A 176 7.27 17.17 -13.35
CA LYS A 176 7.87 18.43 -13.78
C LYS A 176 9.39 18.34 -13.72
N LYS A 177 10.06 18.92 -14.71
CA LYS A 177 11.50 19.17 -14.61
C LYS A 177 11.74 20.10 -13.41
N PRO A 178 12.68 19.78 -12.52
CA PRO A 178 13.13 20.70 -11.48
C PRO A 178 13.82 21.92 -12.09
#